data_AF-A0A0J5WQV8-F1
#
_entry.id   AF-A0A0J5WQV8-F1
#
_cell.length_a   1.000
_cell.length_b   1.000
_cell.length_c   1.000
_cell.angle_alpha   90.00
_cell.angle_beta   90.00
_cell.angle_gamma   90.00
#
_symmetry.space_group_name_H-M   'P 1'
#
loop_
_entity.id
_entity.type
_entity.pdbx_description
1 polymer ?
#
loop_
_entity_poly.entity_id
_entity_poly.type
_entity_poly.pdbx_seq_one_letter_code
_entity_poly.pdbx_strand_id
1 'polypeptide(L)'
;MNYADWIDTGTTSPQRLPGEVDAAIAYLADALGHVVYTCWTLAAVKQRYPSLAEAKAAKPAVMRLLLDQPTAVEYWDRGRARVVPAAEAPASDAVVERVLRAHARRFRRDTGRVALSAIGEKKREPSLVASLPAAILQWGARAGRYANPSGTTNTLGVGDDAQAIALFLRDRGGRSAHTTRAYVTEIRRLAAWCLAHELGPLSDLTRHDLLAYRRALHHPARDVDDAAARSLKAASQARALAVVASLFRYWTETGYLTANPAAGLVRGQRRHAGFAPTRLLTPSQLDACDAQVNEVATDGDPVVTARRRAIWMLYRYAGVRLVELVWSDDLQLPVVEVESGGRWTLHVCGKGRKTRAIPLPHSCVAMLQAYRQLRGLPVQPEAGERVALIHGLKGGSLQSSGLYDEVKAIFAAAAAALEPTDPGSVATLRRASPHWLRHAYARTLVVDRQVPLPAAQALLGHVSIQTTAGYAKTDLSQLRAFVDRAFSGD
;
A
#
# COMPACT_ATOMS: atom_id res chain seq x y z
N MET A 1 -5.79 5.73 40.47
CA MET A 1 -6.62 5.87 39.26
C MET A 1 -6.57 4.56 38.50
N ASN A 2 -7.68 4.03 37.97
CA ASN A 2 -7.62 2.86 37.09
C ASN A 2 -7.39 3.30 35.65
N TYR A 3 -6.20 3.05 35.11
CA TYR A 3 -5.84 3.46 33.75
C TYR A 3 -6.56 2.64 32.67
N ALA A 4 -7.00 1.41 33.00
CA ALA A 4 -7.75 0.56 32.08
C ALA A 4 -9.15 1.12 31.72
N ASP A 5 -9.61 2.16 32.43
CA ASP A 5 -10.84 2.90 32.13
C ASP A 5 -10.63 3.99 31.06
N TRP A 6 -9.39 4.22 30.61
CA TRP A 6 -9.08 5.21 29.58
C TRP A 6 -8.86 4.53 28.23
N ILE A 7 -9.43 5.12 27.17
CA ILE A 7 -9.34 4.66 25.79
C ILE A 7 -8.57 5.69 24.96
N ASP A 8 -7.50 5.27 24.28
CA ASP A 8 -6.87 6.01 23.19
C ASP A 8 -7.74 5.88 21.93
N THR A 9 -8.34 6.98 21.50
CA THR A 9 -9.13 7.05 20.27
C THR A 9 -8.31 7.51 19.07
N GLY A 10 -7.00 7.75 19.24
CA GLY A 10 -6.06 8.15 18.19
C GLY A 10 -5.47 6.99 17.39
N THR A 11 -5.77 5.74 17.76
CA THR A 11 -5.33 4.52 17.07
C THR A 11 -6.41 3.98 16.14
N THR A 12 -6.00 3.29 15.06
CA THR A 12 -6.93 2.52 14.21
C THR A 12 -7.48 1.37 15.04
N SER A 13 -8.76 1.49 15.42
CA SER A 13 -9.43 0.85 16.58
C SER A 13 -9.07 1.51 17.93
N PRO A 14 -10.05 2.06 18.66
CA PRO A 14 -9.82 2.60 19.99
C PRO A 14 -9.30 1.54 20.97
N GLN A 15 -8.25 1.84 21.71
CA GLN A 15 -7.57 0.88 22.60
C GLN A 15 -7.55 1.35 24.05
N ARG A 16 -7.79 0.46 25.01
CA ARG A 16 -7.64 0.77 26.44
C ARG A 16 -6.17 0.90 26.85
N LEU A 17 -5.90 1.82 27.76
CA LEU A 17 -4.57 1.97 28.36
C LEU A 17 -4.23 0.76 29.25
N PRO A 18 -2.94 0.40 29.37
CA PRO A 18 -2.49 -0.59 30.35
C PRO A 18 -2.89 -0.19 31.77
N GLY A 19 -3.28 -1.16 32.61
CA GLY A 19 -3.73 -0.92 33.98
C GLY A 19 -2.62 -0.53 34.97
N GLU A 20 -1.38 -0.94 34.69
CA GLU A 20 -0.19 -0.62 35.50
C GLU A 20 0.40 0.74 35.13
N VAL A 21 0.85 1.52 36.13
CA VAL A 21 1.31 2.90 35.92
C VAL A 21 2.53 2.99 35.00
N ASP A 22 3.52 2.11 35.17
CA ASP A 22 4.73 2.12 34.35
C ASP A 22 4.45 1.72 32.90
N ALA A 23 3.53 0.77 32.70
CA ALA A 23 3.08 0.36 31.38
C ALA A 23 2.27 1.47 30.69
N ALA A 24 1.44 2.20 31.45
CA ALA A 24 0.71 3.36 30.95
C ALA A 24 1.66 4.51 30.58
N ILE A 25 2.70 4.77 31.37
CA ILE A 25 3.75 5.78 31.07
C ILE A 25 4.47 5.42 29.77
N ALA A 26 4.89 4.17 29.61
CA ALA A 26 5.56 3.71 28.40
C ALA A 26 4.66 3.82 27.16
N TYR A 27 3.40 3.40 27.28
CA TYR A 27 2.41 3.53 26.21
C TYR A 27 2.16 4.99 25.83
N LEU A 28 1.97 5.87 26.80
CA LEU A 28 1.71 7.29 26.56
C LEU A 28 2.92 8.00 25.94
N ALA A 29 4.13 7.66 26.37
CA ALA A 29 5.36 8.22 25.81
C ALA A 29 5.53 7.83 24.33
N ASP A 30 5.22 6.58 23.97
CA ASP A 30 5.24 6.09 22.58
C ASP A 30 4.13 6.76 21.75
N ALA A 31 2.90 6.76 22.28
CA ALA A 31 1.72 7.32 21.64
C ALA A 31 1.84 8.82 21.36
N LEU A 32 2.42 9.59 22.29
CA LEU A 32 2.56 11.05 22.21
C LEU A 32 3.91 11.51 21.63
N GLY A 33 4.90 10.62 21.56
CA GLY A 33 6.23 10.93 21.02
C GLY A 33 7.07 11.86 21.89
N HIS A 34 6.76 11.97 23.18
CA HIS A 34 7.55 12.74 24.15
C HIS A 34 7.60 12.03 25.50
N VAL A 35 8.60 12.38 26.33
CA VAL A 35 8.72 11.84 27.70
C VAL A 35 7.45 12.14 28.48
N VAL A 36 6.99 11.18 29.29
CA VAL A 36 5.87 11.33 30.22
C VAL A 36 6.40 11.36 31.65
N TYR A 37 7.13 10.32 32.05
CA TYR A 37 7.79 10.23 33.33
C TYR A 37 8.97 9.25 33.24
N THR A 38 10.15 9.61 33.72
CA THR A 38 11.34 8.75 33.69
C THR A 38 12.22 9.06 34.89
N CYS A 39 12.56 8.03 35.67
CA CYS A 39 13.55 8.13 36.73
C CYS A 39 14.93 7.76 36.19
N TRP A 40 15.87 8.67 36.32
CA TRP A 40 17.25 8.52 35.87
C TRP A 40 18.17 8.22 37.05
N THR A 41 19.04 7.24 36.84
CA THR A 41 20.18 6.93 37.71
C THR A 41 21.44 6.89 36.84
N LEU A 42 22.62 6.98 37.45
CA LEU A 42 23.88 6.87 36.69
C LEU A 42 23.99 5.52 35.95
N ALA A 43 23.42 4.45 36.53
CA ALA A 43 23.35 3.14 35.90
C ALA A 43 22.40 3.13 34.70
N ALA A 44 21.21 3.73 34.82
CA ALA A 44 20.25 3.85 33.72
C ALA A 44 20.81 4.71 32.58
N VAL A 45 21.59 5.75 32.90
CA VAL A 45 22.30 6.56 31.91
C VAL A 45 23.34 5.73 31.16
N LYS A 46 24.19 4.98 31.87
CA LYS A 46 25.22 4.11 31.25
C LYS A 46 24.63 2.99 30.38
N GLN A 47 23.45 2.50 30.72
CA GLN A 47 22.75 1.51 29.90
C GLN A 47 22.13 2.14 28.64
N ARG A 48 21.77 3.43 28.69
CA ARG A 48 21.01 4.10 27.63
C ARG A 48 21.86 4.95 26.69
N TYR A 49 23.06 5.34 27.12
CA TYR A 49 24.00 6.15 26.34
C TYR A 49 25.36 5.45 26.25
N PRO A 50 25.96 5.34 25.05
CA PRO A 50 27.27 4.73 24.83
C PRO A 50 28.41 5.37 25.64
N SER A 51 28.29 6.66 25.96
CA SER A 51 29.25 7.38 26.82
C SER A 51 28.59 8.44 27.71
N LEU A 52 29.27 8.80 28.81
CA LEU A 52 28.82 9.89 29.68
C LEU A 52 28.89 11.27 28.98
N ALA A 53 29.77 11.42 27.99
CA ALA A 53 29.85 12.63 27.18
C ALA A 53 28.60 12.81 26.29
N GLU A 54 28.15 11.73 25.65
CA GLU A 54 26.91 11.72 24.87
C GLU A 54 25.67 11.90 25.76
N ALA A 55 25.65 11.25 26.93
CA ALA A 55 24.59 11.47 27.92
C ALA A 55 24.49 12.94 28.35
N LYS A 56 25.64 13.60 28.57
CA LYS A 56 25.72 15.03 28.94
C LYS A 56 25.27 15.94 27.81
N ALA A 57 25.59 15.61 26.56
CA ALA A 57 25.12 16.34 25.40
C ALA A 57 23.60 16.20 25.20
N ALA A 58 23.06 14.99 25.36
CA ALA A 58 21.65 14.70 25.15
C ALA A 58 20.74 15.17 26.31
N LYS A 59 21.23 15.07 27.56
CA LYS A 59 20.47 15.37 28.78
C LYS A 59 21.31 16.17 29.79
N PRO A 60 21.72 17.40 29.46
CA PRO A 60 22.62 18.20 30.30
C PRO A 60 22.04 18.49 31.70
N ALA A 61 20.73 18.68 31.82
CA ALA A 61 20.06 18.93 33.10
C ALA A 61 20.01 17.68 34.00
N VAL A 62 19.74 16.50 33.42
CA VAL A 62 19.76 15.21 34.14
C VAL A 62 21.17 14.93 34.64
N MET A 63 22.17 15.06 33.75
CA MET A 63 23.57 14.82 34.10
C MET A 63 24.09 15.79 35.16
N ARG A 64 23.63 17.04 35.17
CA ARG A 64 23.99 18.01 36.22
C ARG A 64 23.45 17.59 37.58
N LEU A 65 22.18 17.17 37.66
CA LEU A 65 21.59 16.73 38.93
C LEU A 65 22.19 15.42 39.44
N LEU A 66 22.55 14.50 38.53
CA LEU A 66 23.18 13.23 38.89
C LEU A 66 24.63 13.34 39.38
N LEU A 67 25.24 14.54 39.36
CA LEU A 67 26.53 14.79 40.00
C LEU A 67 26.39 14.89 41.53
N ASP A 68 25.32 15.52 41.99
CA ASP A 68 25.10 15.84 43.40
C ASP A 68 24.07 14.92 44.07
N GLN A 69 23.25 14.21 43.28
CA GLN A 69 22.16 13.37 43.76
C GLN A 69 22.13 11.99 43.07
N PRO A 70 21.70 10.93 43.78
CA PRO A 70 21.70 9.57 43.22
C PRO A 70 20.64 9.36 42.12
N THR A 71 19.60 10.19 42.10
CA THR A 71 18.45 10.05 41.20
C THR A 71 17.95 11.41 40.73
N ALA A 72 17.53 11.47 39.46
CA ALA A 72 16.91 12.64 38.87
C ALA A 72 15.65 12.20 38.10
N VAL A 73 14.56 12.95 38.20
CA VAL A 73 13.31 12.61 37.51
C VAL A 73 13.06 13.60 36.39
N GLU A 74 12.85 13.06 35.19
CA GLU A 74 12.39 13.80 34.02
C GLU A 74 10.92 13.50 33.78
N TYR A 75 10.07 14.52 33.77
CA TYR A 75 8.62 14.34 33.58
C TYR A 75 8.00 15.46 32.77
N TRP A 76 6.86 15.19 32.16
CA TRP A 76 6.12 16.18 31.39
C TRP A 76 5.25 17.06 32.28
N ASP A 77 5.36 18.37 32.12
CA ASP A 77 4.51 19.33 32.80
C ASP A 77 4.15 20.51 31.90
N ARG A 78 2.85 20.69 31.67
CA ARG A 78 2.26 21.87 30.98
C ARG A 78 2.99 22.22 29.67
N GLY A 79 3.23 21.20 28.83
CA GLY A 79 3.80 21.38 27.49
C GLY A 79 5.33 21.33 27.40
N ARG A 80 6.05 21.06 28.49
CA ARG A 80 7.52 20.91 28.48
C ARG A 80 7.99 19.79 29.40
N ALA A 81 9.12 19.18 29.07
CA ALA A 81 9.82 18.27 29.97
C ALA A 81 10.53 19.09 31.07
N ARG A 82 10.35 18.67 32.32
CA ARG A 82 11.06 19.21 33.48
C ARG A 82 11.97 18.13 34.05
N VAL A 83 13.12 18.56 34.58
CA VAL A 83 14.07 17.68 35.25
C VAL A 83 14.28 18.23 36.65
N VAL A 84 14.03 17.40 37.68
CA VAL A 84 14.12 17.78 39.09
C VAL A 84 14.74 16.65 39.92
N PRO A 85 15.26 16.95 41.13
CA PRO A 85 15.55 15.96 42.16
C PRO A 85 14.38 15.00 42.40
N ALA A 86 14.64 13.72 42.67
CA ALA A 86 13.56 12.76 42.94
C ALA A 86 12.69 13.16 44.15
N ALA A 87 13.27 13.84 45.16
CA ALA A 87 12.55 14.34 46.32
C ALA A 87 11.55 15.47 45.99
N GLU A 88 11.76 16.19 44.89
CA GLU A 88 10.91 17.30 44.43
C GLU A 88 9.98 16.89 43.28
N ALA A 89 10.09 15.64 42.81
CA ALA A 89 9.31 15.13 41.70
C ALA A 89 7.86 14.86 42.15
N PRO A 90 6.85 15.27 41.36
CA PRO A 90 5.48 14.84 41.60
C PRO A 90 5.35 13.34 41.39
N ALA A 91 4.40 12.70 42.07
CA ALA A 91 4.11 11.29 41.87
C ALA A 91 3.76 10.98 40.39
N SER A 92 4.20 9.82 39.91
CA SER A 92 4.12 9.45 38.49
C SER A 92 2.68 9.32 38.00
N ASP A 93 1.77 8.84 38.85
CA ASP A 93 0.33 8.77 38.62
C ASP A 93 -0.31 10.15 38.42
N ALA A 94 0.07 11.13 39.23
CA ALA A 94 -0.40 12.51 39.11
C ALA A 94 0.07 13.17 37.80
N VAL A 95 1.26 12.79 37.29
CA VAL A 95 1.76 13.23 35.98
C VAL A 95 0.98 12.57 34.85
N VAL A 96 0.76 11.25 34.92
CA VAL A 96 -0.04 10.51 33.92
C VAL A 96 -1.45 11.09 33.82
N GLU A 97 -2.11 11.34 34.96
CA GLU A 97 -3.43 11.96 34.97
C GLU A 97 -3.43 13.34 34.30
N ARG A 98 -2.41 14.17 34.56
CA ARG A 98 -2.28 15.49 33.94
C ARG A 98 -2.09 15.39 32.43
N VAL A 99 -1.30 14.42 31.96
CA VAL A 99 -1.11 14.13 30.53
C VAL A 99 -2.43 13.68 29.89
N LEU A 100 -3.14 12.74 30.52
CA LEU A 100 -4.45 12.27 30.03
C LEU A 100 -5.46 13.41 29.91
N ARG A 101 -5.52 14.31 30.91
CA ARG A 101 -6.37 15.50 30.88
C ARG A 101 -5.94 16.50 29.80
N ALA A 102 -4.64 16.75 29.65
CA ALA A 102 -4.11 17.63 28.61
C ALA A 102 -4.40 17.11 27.19
N HIS A 103 -4.45 15.79 27.04
CA HIS A 103 -4.75 15.09 25.79
C HIS A 103 -6.16 14.50 25.76
N ALA A 104 -7.14 15.09 26.48
CA ALA A 104 -8.50 14.56 26.63
C ALA A 104 -9.29 14.43 25.30
N ARG A 105 -8.83 15.08 24.22
CA ARG A 105 -9.40 14.89 22.87
C ARG A 105 -9.08 13.51 22.30
N ARG A 106 -7.92 12.94 22.68
CA ARG A 106 -7.39 11.65 22.24
C ARG A 106 -7.64 10.54 23.27
N PHE A 107 -7.43 10.81 24.55
CA PHE A 107 -7.67 9.82 25.61
C PHE A 107 -8.97 10.14 26.32
N ARG A 108 -9.95 9.23 26.25
CA ARG A 108 -11.28 9.42 26.85
C ARG A 108 -11.54 8.35 27.89
N ARG A 109 -12.21 8.70 29.00
CA ARG A 109 -12.71 7.70 29.94
C ARG A 109 -13.90 6.96 29.32
N ASP A 110 -13.85 5.64 29.38
CA ASP A 110 -14.96 4.78 29.03
C ASP A 110 -16.09 4.99 30.05
N THR A 111 -17.21 5.54 29.59
CA THR A 111 -18.42 5.79 30.40
C THR A 111 -19.52 4.77 30.10
N GLY A 112 -19.19 3.64 29.47
CA GLY A 112 -20.10 2.51 29.26
C GLY A 112 -21.00 2.61 28.03
N ARG A 113 -20.67 3.45 27.03
CA ARG A 113 -21.46 3.61 25.79
C ARG A 113 -20.79 3.14 24.49
N VAL A 114 -19.62 2.51 24.55
CA VAL A 114 -19.00 1.91 23.36
C VAL A 114 -19.07 0.39 23.49
N ALA A 115 -20.02 -0.22 22.77
CA ALA A 115 -20.04 -1.66 22.58
C ALA A 115 -18.81 -2.07 21.75
N LEU A 116 -17.73 -2.45 22.44
CA LEU A 116 -16.56 -3.06 21.81
C LEU A 116 -16.94 -4.51 21.49
N SER A 117 -16.99 -4.83 20.19
CA SER A 117 -17.23 -6.19 19.74
C SER A 117 -16.14 -7.10 20.29
N ALA A 118 -16.53 -8.09 21.09
CA ALA A 118 -15.72 -9.24 21.39
C ALA A 118 -15.46 -10.00 20.08
N ILE A 119 -14.31 -9.75 19.46
CA ILE A 119 -13.81 -10.53 18.34
C ILE A 119 -12.42 -10.98 18.73
N GLY A 120 -12.28 -12.30 18.86
CA GLY A 120 -11.10 -13.01 19.31
C GLY A 120 -9.81 -12.57 18.64
N GLU A 121 -8.72 -12.85 19.34
CA GLU A 121 -7.30 -12.77 18.95
C GLU A 121 -7.06 -12.70 17.43
N LYS A 122 -7.30 -11.53 16.83
CA LYS A 122 -6.84 -11.23 15.48
C LYS A 122 -5.46 -10.64 15.61
N LYS A 123 -4.48 -11.55 15.50
CA LYS A 123 -3.11 -11.38 15.02
C LYS A 123 -2.72 -9.90 14.88
N ARG A 124 -2.02 -9.37 15.89
CA ARG A 124 -1.25 -8.10 15.84
C ARG A 124 -0.77 -7.87 14.41
N GLU A 125 -1.23 -6.82 13.73
CA GLU A 125 -0.51 -6.39 12.53
C GLU A 125 0.91 -6.03 13.00
N PRO A 126 1.94 -6.76 12.54
CA PRO A 126 3.29 -6.51 13.01
C PRO A 126 3.67 -5.09 12.62
N SER A 127 4.43 -4.41 13.48
CA SER A 127 5.02 -3.11 13.13
C SER A 127 5.67 -3.25 11.75
N LEU A 128 5.54 -2.24 10.89
CA LEU A 128 6.14 -2.28 9.54
C LEU A 128 7.66 -2.59 9.60
N VAL A 129 8.29 -2.29 10.73
CA VAL A 129 9.67 -2.61 11.11
C VAL A 129 9.87 -4.10 11.44
N ALA A 130 8.94 -4.72 12.17
CA ALA A 130 8.95 -6.16 12.49
C ALA A 130 8.79 -7.07 11.26
N SER A 131 8.47 -6.49 10.10
CA SER A 131 8.55 -7.23 8.84
C SER A 131 9.99 -7.43 8.36
N LEU A 132 10.98 -6.62 8.74
CA LEU A 132 12.36 -6.81 8.29
C LEU A 132 13.03 -7.98 9.06
N PRO A 133 13.76 -8.90 8.38
CA PRO A 133 14.53 -9.94 9.04
C PRO A 133 15.44 -9.37 10.14
N ALA A 134 15.57 -10.10 11.26
CA ALA A 134 16.41 -9.67 12.39
C ALA A 134 17.85 -9.34 11.96
N ALA A 135 18.42 -10.10 11.01
CA ALA A 135 19.75 -9.83 10.45
C ALA A 135 19.86 -8.46 9.77
N ILE A 136 18.80 -8.00 9.09
CA ILE A 136 18.78 -6.69 8.43
C ILE A 136 18.61 -5.57 9.47
N LEU A 137 17.80 -5.81 10.51
CA LEU A 137 17.65 -4.86 11.62
C LEU A 137 18.97 -4.73 12.41
N GLN A 138 19.67 -5.83 12.67
CA GLN A 138 20.99 -5.81 13.34
C GLN A 138 22.07 -5.18 12.47
N TRP A 139 22.14 -5.52 11.18
CA TRP A 139 23.08 -4.91 10.25
C TRP A 139 22.84 -3.40 10.08
N GLY A 140 21.58 -2.97 10.13
CA GLY A 140 21.15 -1.57 10.09
C GLY A 140 21.09 -0.85 11.43
N ALA A 141 21.35 -1.52 12.56
CA ALA A 141 21.38 -0.91 13.91
C ALA A 141 22.64 -0.04 14.15
N ARG A 142 23.22 0.48 13.06
CA ARG A 142 24.38 1.36 13.02
C ARG A 142 24.23 2.30 11.83
N ALA A 143 24.86 3.44 11.93
CA ALA A 143 25.02 4.40 10.85
C ALA A 143 26.40 4.22 10.17
N GLY A 144 26.46 4.45 8.87
CA GLY A 144 27.66 4.44 8.04
C GLY A 144 28.27 5.83 7.85
N ARG A 145 29.35 5.91 7.09
CA ARG A 145 30.18 7.15 6.98
C ARG A 145 29.44 8.38 6.44
N TYR A 146 28.36 8.20 5.68
CA TYR A 146 27.60 9.31 5.09
C TYR A 146 26.36 9.70 5.90
N ALA A 147 26.08 8.99 7.00
CA ALA A 147 25.04 9.40 7.92
C ALA A 147 25.42 10.73 8.58
N ASN A 148 24.45 11.63 8.68
CA ASN A 148 24.61 12.92 9.30
C ASN A 148 24.32 12.81 10.81
N PRO A 149 25.33 12.95 11.69
CA PRO A 149 25.15 12.81 13.12
C PRO A 149 24.51 14.07 13.75
N SER A 150 24.41 15.18 13.01
CA SER A 150 23.96 16.45 13.55
C SER A 150 22.45 16.47 13.73
N GLY A 151 21.97 16.50 14.99
CA GLY A 151 20.54 16.65 15.30
C GLY A 151 19.90 17.96 14.84
N THR A 152 20.69 18.96 14.43
CA THR A 152 20.18 20.23 13.88
C THR A 152 19.90 20.17 12.39
N THR A 153 20.54 19.27 11.64
CA THR A 153 20.39 19.16 10.18
C THR A 153 19.83 17.80 9.75
N ASN A 154 19.95 16.77 10.59
CA ASN A 154 19.24 15.50 10.45
C ASN A 154 17.82 15.63 10.99
N THR A 155 16.89 16.01 10.12
CA THR A 155 15.47 16.21 10.46
C THR A 155 14.69 14.91 10.69
N LEU A 156 15.27 13.74 10.39
CA LEU A 156 14.67 12.46 10.78
C LEU A 156 14.81 12.21 12.29
N GLY A 157 15.81 12.82 12.94
CA GLY A 157 16.05 12.65 14.38
C GLY A 157 16.46 11.22 14.79
N VAL A 158 16.96 10.42 13.84
CA VAL A 158 17.38 9.02 14.06
C VAL A 158 18.88 8.87 13.84
N GLY A 159 19.48 7.92 14.58
CA GLY A 159 20.93 7.69 14.60
C GLY A 159 21.39 6.44 13.85
N ASP A 160 20.47 5.64 13.30
CA ASP A 160 20.80 4.39 12.61
C ASP A 160 19.89 4.11 11.40
N ASP A 161 20.37 3.24 10.51
CA ASP A 161 19.72 2.93 9.25
C ASP A 161 18.40 2.18 9.45
N ALA A 162 18.29 1.34 10.48
CA ALA A 162 17.07 0.57 10.74
C ALA A 162 15.89 1.51 11.09
N GLN A 163 16.14 2.50 11.95
CA GLN A 163 15.19 3.57 12.29
C GLN A 163 14.88 4.44 11.07
N ALA A 164 15.89 4.79 10.27
CA ALA A 164 15.70 5.59 9.05
C ALA A 164 14.89 4.82 7.97
N ILE A 165 15.05 3.50 7.86
CA ILE A 165 14.23 2.63 6.99
C ILE A 165 12.79 2.59 7.50
N ALA A 166 12.60 2.45 8.82
CA ALA A 166 11.28 2.42 9.43
C ALA A 166 10.47 3.69 9.11
N LEU A 167 11.09 4.86 9.28
CA LEU A 167 10.46 6.15 8.94
C LEU A 167 10.19 6.27 7.44
N PHE A 168 11.12 5.85 6.57
CA PHE A 168 10.87 5.82 5.12
C PHE A 168 9.66 4.95 4.76
N LEU A 169 9.55 3.75 5.32
CA LEU A 169 8.44 2.83 5.05
C LEU A 169 7.12 3.39 5.58
N ARG A 170 7.12 4.05 6.74
CA ARG A 170 5.96 4.74 7.29
C ARG A 170 5.50 5.86 6.34
N ASP A 171 6.40 6.74 5.95
CA ASP A 171 6.04 7.99 5.25
C ASP A 171 5.75 7.76 3.76
N ARG A 172 6.51 6.87 3.11
CA ARG A 172 6.40 6.60 1.67
C ARG A 172 5.63 5.32 1.35
N GLY A 173 5.63 4.33 2.26
CA GLY A 173 4.92 3.06 2.11
C GLY A 173 3.50 3.05 2.70
N GLY A 174 3.24 3.83 3.75
CA GLY A 174 2.02 3.76 4.58
C GLY A 174 0.69 4.04 3.87
N ARG A 175 0.72 4.53 2.62
CA ARG A 175 -0.50 4.78 1.82
C ARG A 175 -1.13 3.51 1.23
N SER A 176 -0.40 2.39 1.17
CA SER A 176 -0.93 1.10 0.70
C SER A 176 -0.08 -0.07 1.19
N ALA A 177 -0.74 -1.12 1.70
CA ALA A 177 -0.09 -2.38 2.09
C ALA A 177 0.68 -3.03 0.92
N HIS A 178 0.24 -2.84 -0.33
CA HIS A 178 0.97 -3.35 -1.49
C HIS A 178 2.26 -2.56 -1.76
N THR A 179 2.20 -1.22 -1.66
CA THR A 179 3.39 -0.37 -1.81
C THR A 179 4.41 -0.65 -0.71
N THR A 180 3.95 -0.81 0.53
CA THR A 180 4.80 -1.19 1.65
C THR A 180 5.50 -2.52 1.41
N ARG A 181 4.75 -3.57 1.04
CA ARG A 181 5.34 -4.89 0.71
C ARG A 181 6.37 -4.80 -0.41
N ALA A 182 6.09 -4.04 -1.47
CA ALA A 182 7.03 -3.84 -2.56
C ALA A 182 8.32 -3.15 -2.07
N TYR A 183 8.20 -2.11 -1.25
CA TYR A 183 9.38 -1.38 -0.73
C TYR A 183 10.21 -2.28 0.18
N VAL A 184 9.55 -2.99 1.10
CA VAL A 184 10.20 -3.98 1.98
C VAL A 184 10.96 -5.02 1.17
N THR A 185 10.35 -5.59 0.13
CA THR A 185 11.00 -6.59 -0.73
C THR A 185 12.27 -6.04 -1.39
N GLU A 186 12.24 -4.83 -1.95
CA GLU A 186 13.42 -4.30 -2.65
C GLU A 186 14.50 -3.80 -1.68
N ILE A 187 14.13 -3.27 -0.50
CA ILE A 187 15.10 -2.92 0.55
C ILE A 187 15.80 -4.19 1.07
N ARG A 188 15.04 -5.26 1.32
CA ARG A 188 15.63 -6.56 1.71
C ARG A 188 16.59 -7.09 0.66
N ARG A 189 16.24 -6.97 -0.63
CA ARG A 189 17.10 -7.38 -1.74
C ARG A 189 18.42 -6.61 -1.73
N LEU A 190 18.40 -5.30 -1.54
CA LEU A 190 19.62 -4.50 -1.46
C LEU A 190 20.45 -4.87 -0.22
N ALA A 191 19.83 -4.99 0.96
CA ALA A 191 20.52 -5.36 2.19
C ALA A 191 21.18 -6.74 2.09
N ALA A 192 20.48 -7.74 1.53
CA ALA A 192 21.04 -9.07 1.30
C ALA A 192 22.24 -9.03 0.34
N TRP A 193 22.17 -8.21 -0.72
CA TRP A 193 23.30 -8.03 -1.63
C TRP A 193 24.50 -7.37 -0.93
N CYS A 194 24.26 -6.37 -0.08
CA CYS A 194 25.32 -5.71 0.69
C CYS A 194 26.00 -6.68 1.66
N LEU A 195 25.22 -7.49 2.37
CA LEU A 195 25.73 -8.53 3.27
C LEU A 195 26.59 -9.56 2.51
N ALA A 196 26.15 -10.00 1.33
CA ALA A 196 26.90 -10.96 0.51
C ALA A 196 28.21 -10.40 -0.08
N HIS A 197 28.38 -9.07 -0.12
CA HIS A 197 29.59 -8.40 -0.60
C HIS A 197 30.36 -7.71 0.54
N GLU A 198 30.05 -8.06 1.79
CA GLU A 198 30.71 -7.54 3.00
C GLU A 198 30.70 -6.00 3.11
N LEU A 199 29.67 -5.37 2.57
CA LEU A 199 29.52 -3.91 2.63
C LEU A 199 28.94 -3.45 3.99
N GLY A 200 29.30 -2.22 4.37
CA GLY A 200 28.74 -1.51 5.51
C GLY A 200 27.23 -1.22 5.37
N PRO A 201 26.59 -0.59 6.37
CA PRO A 201 25.16 -0.26 6.34
C PRO A 201 24.80 0.60 5.11
N LEU A 202 23.51 0.77 4.80
CA LEU A 202 23.06 1.50 3.60
C LEU A 202 23.61 2.93 3.53
N SER A 203 23.75 3.61 4.67
CA SER A 203 24.37 4.94 4.78
C SER A 203 25.89 4.94 4.59
N ASP A 204 26.53 3.79 4.40
CA ASP A 204 27.94 3.66 4.03
C ASP A 204 28.14 3.51 2.51
N LEU A 205 27.08 3.20 1.77
CA LEU A 205 27.15 2.89 0.35
C LEU A 205 27.56 4.12 -0.47
N THR A 206 28.52 3.93 -1.36
CA THR A 206 28.91 4.91 -2.37
C THR A 206 28.08 4.77 -3.64
N ARG A 207 28.24 5.75 -4.53
CA ARG A 207 27.76 5.64 -5.90
C ARG A 207 28.34 4.42 -6.64
N HIS A 208 29.59 4.03 -6.36
CA HIS A 208 30.21 2.87 -7.00
C HIS A 208 29.47 1.58 -6.62
N ASP A 209 29.13 1.43 -5.34
CA ASP A 209 28.42 0.26 -4.80
C ASP A 209 27.02 0.14 -5.42
N LEU A 210 26.28 1.25 -5.52
CA LEU A 210 24.95 1.24 -6.13
C LEU A 210 24.99 0.95 -7.65
N LEU A 211 26.07 1.33 -8.34
CA LEU A 211 26.29 0.94 -9.74
C LEU A 211 26.69 -0.53 -9.88
N ALA A 212 27.44 -1.09 -8.91
CA ALA A 212 27.71 -2.53 -8.84
C ALA A 212 26.42 -3.32 -8.58
N TYR A 213 25.60 -2.88 -7.63
CA TYR A 213 24.27 -3.47 -7.39
C TYR A 213 23.40 -3.45 -8.65
N ARG A 214 23.36 -2.31 -9.37
CA ARG A 214 22.63 -2.21 -10.65
C ARG A 214 23.13 -3.25 -11.66
N ARG A 215 24.44 -3.45 -11.79
CA ARG A 215 25.04 -4.47 -12.67
C ARG A 215 24.64 -5.88 -12.22
N ALA A 216 24.68 -6.17 -10.92
CA ALA A 216 24.25 -7.46 -10.37
C ALA A 216 22.76 -7.77 -10.62
N LEU A 217 21.90 -6.76 -10.61
CA LEU A 217 20.48 -6.93 -10.98
C LEU A 217 20.28 -7.25 -12.48
N HIS A 218 21.20 -6.79 -13.34
CA HIS A 218 21.19 -7.10 -14.78
C HIS A 218 21.79 -8.48 -15.06
N HIS A 219 22.88 -8.83 -14.38
CA HIS A 219 23.66 -10.04 -14.55
C HIS A 219 23.93 -10.68 -13.18
N PRO A 220 23.05 -11.57 -12.67
CA PRO A 220 23.38 -12.33 -11.47
C PRO A 220 24.64 -13.15 -11.74
N ALA A 221 25.61 -13.12 -10.82
CA ALA A 221 26.85 -13.89 -10.94
C ALA A 221 26.53 -15.37 -11.16
N ARG A 222 27.26 -16.01 -12.09
CA ARG A 222 27.04 -17.40 -12.51
C ARG A 222 27.60 -18.43 -11.53
N ASP A 223 28.30 -17.99 -10.48
CA ASP A 223 29.16 -18.86 -9.67
C ASP A 223 28.49 -19.45 -8.41
N VAL A 224 27.15 -19.40 -8.31
CA VAL A 224 26.42 -20.07 -7.23
C VAL A 224 25.37 -21.00 -7.84
N ASP A 225 25.64 -22.29 -7.71
CA ASP A 225 24.75 -23.39 -8.08
C ASP A 225 23.54 -23.40 -7.13
N ASP A 226 22.55 -22.55 -7.41
CA ASP A 226 21.26 -22.64 -6.72
C ASP A 226 20.14 -21.94 -7.49
N ALA A 227 18.92 -22.45 -7.35
CA ALA A 227 17.70 -22.03 -8.06
C ALA A 227 17.29 -20.54 -7.85
N ALA A 228 18.07 -19.77 -7.10
CA ALA A 228 17.91 -18.35 -6.81
C ALA A 228 18.51 -17.39 -7.86
N ALA A 229 19.41 -17.85 -8.75
CA ALA A 229 20.11 -17.02 -9.73
C ALA A 229 19.29 -16.66 -11.00
N ARG A 230 17.96 -16.52 -10.90
CA ARG A 230 17.15 -16.06 -12.04
C ARG A 230 17.26 -14.54 -12.19
N SER A 231 17.76 -14.08 -13.35
CA SER A 231 17.79 -12.66 -13.70
C SER A 231 16.38 -12.05 -13.58
N LEU A 232 16.29 -10.93 -12.86
CA LEU A 232 15.02 -10.23 -12.68
C LEU A 232 14.51 -9.71 -14.03
N LYS A 233 13.20 -9.74 -14.25
CA LYS A 233 12.59 -9.08 -15.42
C LYS A 233 12.90 -7.58 -15.39
N ALA A 234 13.06 -6.95 -16.55
CA ALA A 234 13.38 -5.51 -16.68
C ALA A 234 12.46 -4.60 -15.83
N ALA A 235 11.16 -4.89 -15.77
CA ALA A 235 10.21 -4.14 -14.94
C ALA A 235 10.48 -4.29 -13.43
N SER A 236 10.93 -5.47 -12.98
CA SER A 236 11.34 -5.70 -11.58
C SER A 236 12.67 -5.02 -11.26
N GLN A 237 13.63 -5.03 -12.19
CA GLN A 237 14.89 -4.28 -12.05
C GLN A 237 14.63 -2.78 -11.92
N ALA A 238 13.80 -2.21 -12.80
CA ALA A 238 13.42 -0.81 -12.76
C ALA A 238 12.70 -0.44 -11.44
N ARG A 239 11.84 -1.33 -10.93
CA ARG A 239 11.20 -1.14 -9.62
C ARG A 239 12.23 -1.12 -8.49
N ALA A 240 13.14 -2.11 -8.45
CA ALA A 240 14.17 -2.19 -7.43
C ALA A 240 15.00 -0.90 -7.39
N LEU A 241 15.52 -0.45 -8.53
CA LEU A 241 16.31 0.79 -8.64
C LEU A 241 15.48 2.04 -8.28
N ALA A 242 14.19 2.08 -8.62
CA ALA A 242 13.31 3.19 -8.26
C ALA A 242 13.06 3.27 -6.74
N VAL A 243 12.89 2.12 -6.06
CA VAL A 243 12.76 2.09 -4.60
C VAL A 243 14.07 2.55 -3.95
N VAL A 244 15.21 2.02 -4.39
CA VAL A 244 16.54 2.41 -3.89
C VAL A 244 16.77 3.92 -4.08
N ALA A 245 16.54 4.45 -5.27
CA ALA A 245 16.68 5.89 -5.52
C ALA A 245 15.72 6.72 -4.67
N SER A 246 14.50 6.22 -4.40
CA SER A 246 13.55 6.92 -3.54
C SER A 246 13.96 6.90 -2.07
N LEU A 247 14.54 5.81 -1.57
CA LEU A 247 15.06 5.70 -0.20
C LEU A 247 16.19 6.70 0.02
N PHE A 248 17.24 6.63 -0.81
CA PHE A 248 18.41 7.51 -0.68
C PHE A 248 18.07 8.98 -0.89
N ARG A 249 17.16 9.30 -1.82
CA ARG A 249 16.65 10.67 -1.96
C ARG A 249 15.91 11.13 -0.70
N TYR A 250 15.03 10.31 -0.13
CA TYR A 250 14.31 10.66 1.10
C TYR A 250 15.29 10.92 2.25
N TRP A 251 16.29 10.08 2.43
CA TRP A 251 17.32 10.26 3.46
C TRP A 251 18.18 11.51 3.25
N THR A 252 18.51 11.88 2.01
CA THR A 252 19.22 13.14 1.75
C THR A 252 18.32 14.37 1.93
N GLU A 253 17.08 14.32 1.45
CA GLU A 253 16.10 15.44 1.59
C GLU A 253 15.76 15.73 3.06
N THR A 254 15.80 14.71 3.91
CA THR A 254 15.56 14.83 5.36
C THR A 254 16.86 15.04 6.15
N GLY A 255 17.99 15.13 5.46
CA GLY A 255 19.29 15.40 6.06
C GLY A 255 19.88 14.24 6.87
N TYR A 256 19.29 13.03 6.83
CA TYR A 256 19.88 11.82 7.41
C TYR A 256 21.18 11.41 6.69
N LEU A 257 21.25 11.66 5.37
CA LEU A 257 22.49 11.53 4.60
C LEU A 257 23.04 12.90 4.22
N THR A 258 24.36 13.06 4.30
CA THR A 258 25.07 14.26 3.86
C THR A 258 25.13 14.41 2.34
N ALA A 259 25.07 13.29 1.60
CA ALA A 259 25.04 13.27 0.14
C ALA A 259 24.20 12.08 -0.36
N ASN A 260 23.67 12.20 -1.59
CA ASN A 260 22.86 11.14 -2.21
C ASN A 260 23.71 10.24 -3.14
N PRO A 261 24.12 9.03 -2.73
CA PRO A 261 24.89 8.12 -3.59
C PRO A 261 24.06 7.58 -4.77
N ALA A 262 22.73 7.59 -4.67
CA ALA A 262 21.81 7.14 -5.70
C ALA A 262 21.47 8.23 -6.74
N ALA A 263 22.10 9.41 -6.66
CA ALA A 263 21.88 10.48 -7.62
C ALA A 263 22.14 9.99 -9.06
N GLY A 264 21.10 10.08 -9.89
CA GLY A 264 21.17 9.62 -11.28
C GLY A 264 21.13 8.10 -11.48
N LEU A 265 20.92 7.29 -10.44
CA LEU A 265 20.86 5.83 -10.54
C LEU A 265 19.80 5.33 -11.54
N VAL A 266 18.69 6.07 -11.65
CA VAL A 266 17.55 5.80 -12.55
C VAL A 266 17.59 6.65 -13.83
N ARG A 267 18.51 7.62 -13.94
CA ARG A 267 18.69 8.44 -15.16
C ARG A 267 19.33 7.57 -16.24
N GLY A 268 18.50 6.90 -17.03
CA GLY A 268 18.92 5.93 -18.05
C GLY A 268 17.80 4.98 -18.48
N GLN A 269 16.75 4.82 -17.67
CA GLN A 269 15.47 4.28 -18.16
C GLN A 269 14.82 5.39 -19.00
N ARG A 270 15.06 5.36 -20.32
CA ARG A 270 14.47 6.25 -21.31
C ARG A 270 13.04 6.62 -20.92
N ARG A 271 12.74 7.93 -20.92
CA ARG A 271 11.38 8.45 -21.04
C ARG A 271 10.71 7.69 -22.19
N HIS A 272 9.73 6.85 -21.84
CA HIS A 272 8.79 6.16 -22.72
C HIS A 272 9.34 5.69 -24.08
N ALA A 273 9.93 4.50 -24.13
CA ALA A 273 9.59 3.62 -25.26
C ALA A 273 8.08 3.38 -25.16
N GLY A 274 7.33 3.74 -26.20
CA GLY A 274 5.87 3.81 -26.20
C GLY A 274 5.24 2.64 -25.46
N PHE A 275 4.47 2.96 -24.40
CA PHE A 275 3.72 1.94 -23.68
C PHE A 275 2.71 1.35 -24.65
N ALA A 276 3.05 0.18 -25.19
CA ALA A 276 2.15 -0.67 -25.94
C ALA A 276 1.73 -1.79 -24.99
N PRO A 277 0.44 -1.93 -24.66
CA PRO A 277 0.00 -3.10 -23.92
C PRO A 277 0.28 -4.34 -24.76
N THR A 278 1.25 -5.16 -24.37
CA THR A 278 1.56 -6.46 -25.01
C THR A 278 0.64 -7.58 -24.53
N ARG A 279 -0.25 -7.27 -23.59
CA ARG A 279 -1.15 -8.19 -22.90
C ARG A 279 -2.59 -7.82 -23.22
N LEU A 280 -2.99 -8.12 -24.45
CA LEU A 280 -4.33 -7.85 -24.99
C LEU A 280 -4.97 -9.16 -25.40
N LEU A 281 -6.28 -9.24 -25.18
CA LEU A 281 -7.12 -10.29 -25.76
C LEU A 281 -7.62 -9.79 -27.13
N THR A 282 -7.72 -10.70 -28.10
CA THR A 282 -8.37 -10.41 -29.38
C THR A 282 -9.89 -10.36 -29.19
N PRO A 283 -10.65 -9.73 -30.13
CA PRO A 283 -12.11 -9.80 -30.12
C PRO A 283 -12.62 -11.24 -30.05
N SER A 284 -12.11 -12.15 -30.91
CA SER A 284 -12.50 -13.57 -30.91
C SER A 284 -12.28 -14.28 -29.57
N GLN A 285 -11.19 -13.97 -28.86
CA GLN A 285 -10.91 -14.52 -27.53
C GLN A 285 -11.89 -14.01 -26.48
N LEU A 286 -12.30 -12.74 -26.57
CA LEU A 286 -13.31 -12.16 -25.69
C LEU A 286 -14.68 -12.75 -25.99
N ASP A 287 -15.03 -12.93 -27.27
CA ASP A 287 -16.29 -13.51 -27.71
C ASP A 287 -16.42 -14.96 -27.23
N ALA A 288 -15.35 -15.75 -27.30
CA ALA A 288 -15.32 -17.10 -26.74
C ALA A 288 -15.57 -17.11 -25.22
N CYS A 289 -15.03 -16.14 -24.48
CA CYS A 289 -15.30 -16.00 -23.06
C CYS A 289 -16.74 -15.54 -22.79
N ASP A 290 -17.26 -14.60 -23.58
CA ASP A 290 -18.64 -14.12 -23.48
C ASP A 290 -19.63 -15.27 -23.74
N ALA A 291 -19.35 -16.15 -24.71
CA ALA A 291 -20.13 -17.35 -24.97
C ALA A 291 -20.19 -18.28 -23.75
N GLN A 292 -19.05 -18.54 -23.11
CA GLN A 292 -18.97 -19.37 -21.89
C GLN A 292 -19.71 -18.75 -20.70
N VAL A 293 -19.72 -17.42 -20.60
CA VAL A 293 -20.45 -16.70 -19.55
C VAL A 293 -21.96 -16.75 -19.79
N ASN A 294 -22.38 -16.69 -21.06
CA ASN A 294 -23.78 -16.72 -21.45
C ASN A 294 -24.38 -18.13 -21.46
N GLU A 295 -23.54 -19.17 -21.52
CA GLU A 295 -23.97 -20.56 -21.42
C GLU A 295 -24.74 -20.80 -20.11
N VAL A 296 -25.93 -21.37 -20.22
CA VAL A 296 -26.79 -21.70 -19.08
C VAL A 296 -26.39 -23.08 -18.59
N ALA A 297 -25.59 -23.13 -17.52
CA ALA A 297 -25.28 -24.39 -16.87
C ALA A 297 -26.57 -24.99 -16.30
N THR A 298 -26.93 -26.20 -16.73
CA THR A 298 -28.14 -26.92 -16.29
C THR A 298 -28.01 -27.47 -14.86
N ASP A 299 -26.78 -27.73 -14.41
CA ASP A 299 -26.51 -28.49 -13.18
C ASP A 299 -25.82 -27.66 -12.07
N GLY A 300 -25.70 -26.34 -12.25
CA GLY A 300 -25.00 -25.45 -11.32
C GLY A 300 -25.92 -24.64 -10.40
N ASP A 301 -25.40 -24.20 -9.24
CA ASP A 301 -26.10 -23.24 -8.37
C ASP A 301 -26.37 -21.93 -9.15
N PRO A 302 -27.65 -21.55 -9.36
CA PRO A 302 -28.01 -20.34 -10.11
C PRO A 302 -27.36 -19.07 -9.57
N VAL A 303 -27.18 -18.96 -8.25
CA VAL A 303 -26.56 -17.80 -7.59
C VAL A 303 -25.09 -17.69 -7.96
N VAL A 304 -24.37 -18.82 -8.01
CA VAL A 304 -22.95 -18.87 -8.40
C VAL A 304 -22.79 -18.44 -9.85
N THR A 305 -23.63 -18.97 -10.74
CA THR A 305 -23.60 -18.64 -12.18
C THR A 305 -23.90 -17.15 -12.39
N ALA A 306 -24.93 -16.62 -11.75
CA ALA A 306 -25.26 -15.19 -11.83
C ALA A 306 -24.18 -14.29 -11.23
N ARG A 307 -23.54 -14.70 -10.12
CA ARG A 307 -22.39 -14.00 -9.55
C ARG A 307 -21.23 -13.92 -10.55
N ARG A 308 -20.87 -15.05 -11.15
CA ARG A 308 -19.79 -15.13 -12.13
C ARG A 308 -20.07 -14.23 -13.34
N ARG A 309 -21.30 -14.25 -13.85
CA ARG A 309 -21.76 -13.34 -14.91
C ARG A 309 -21.62 -11.88 -14.51
N ALA A 310 -22.11 -11.49 -13.33
CA ALA A 310 -21.98 -10.13 -12.81
C ALA A 310 -20.50 -9.68 -12.72
N ILE A 311 -19.63 -10.51 -12.15
CA ILE A 311 -18.18 -10.26 -12.05
C ILE A 311 -17.57 -10.04 -13.43
N TRP A 312 -17.88 -10.93 -14.38
CA TRP A 312 -17.37 -10.83 -15.75
C TRP A 312 -17.81 -9.53 -16.42
N MET A 313 -19.10 -9.19 -16.36
CA MET A 313 -19.65 -7.99 -16.97
C MET A 313 -18.98 -6.72 -16.43
N LEU A 314 -18.77 -6.64 -15.11
CA LEU A 314 -18.09 -5.50 -14.51
C LEU A 314 -16.63 -5.36 -14.99
N TYR A 315 -15.86 -6.44 -15.04
CA TYR A 315 -14.47 -6.35 -15.54
C TYR A 315 -14.40 -6.08 -17.05
N ARG A 316 -15.27 -6.71 -17.84
CA ARG A 316 -15.29 -6.64 -19.30
C ARG A 316 -15.80 -5.29 -19.82
N TYR A 317 -16.78 -4.69 -19.14
CA TYR A 317 -17.52 -3.52 -19.62
C TYR A 317 -17.45 -2.27 -18.73
N ALA A 318 -16.93 -2.36 -17.50
CA ALA A 318 -16.68 -1.18 -16.64
C ALA A 318 -15.18 -0.86 -16.48
N GLY A 319 -14.29 -1.73 -16.96
CA GLY A 319 -12.83 -1.50 -16.93
C GLY A 319 -12.26 -1.32 -15.52
N VAL A 320 -12.91 -1.85 -14.49
CA VAL A 320 -12.49 -1.75 -13.09
C VAL A 320 -11.19 -2.54 -12.84
N ARG A 321 -10.37 -2.07 -11.89
CA ARG A 321 -9.24 -2.86 -11.38
C ARG A 321 -9.75 -3.95 -10.44
N LEU A 322 -9.00 -5.04 -10.29
CA LEU A 322 -9.36 -6.16 -9.39
C LEU A 322 -9.77 -5.66 -7.99
N VAL A 323 -8.92 -4.84 -7.39
CA VAL A 323 -9.11 -4.27 -6.04
C VAL A 323 -10.22 -3.22 -5.96
N GLU A 324 -10.64 -2.63 -7.09
CA GLU A 324 -11.71 -1.62 -7.11
C GLU A 324 -13.10 -2.24 -6.90
N LEU A 325 -13.24 -3.56 -7.08
CA LEU A 325 -14.48 -4.29 -6.82
C LEU A 325 -14.55 -4.95 -5.44
N VAL A 326 -13.46 -4.92 -4.67
CA VAL A 326 -13.48 -5.44 -3.31
C VAL A 326 -14.12 -4.40 -2.41
N TRP A 327 -15.11 -4.83 -1.62
CA TRP A 327 -15.75 -3.97 -0.63
C TRP A 327 -14.75 -3.48 0.41
N SER A 328 -14.85 -2.20 0.75
CA SER A 328 -14.12 -1.55 1.83
C SER A 328 -15.12 -1.01 2.84
N ASP A 329 -15.11 -1.54 4.06
CA ASP A 329 -15.96 -1.06 5.14
C ASP A 329 -15.65 0.41 5.51
N ASP A 330 -14.38 0.82 5.44
CA ASP A 330 -13.99 2.21 5.72
C ASP A 330 -14.55 3.21 4.70
N LEU A 331 -14.63 2.80 3.43
CA LEU A 331 -15.05 3.67 2.33
C LEU A 331 -16.51 3.47 1.96
N GLN A 332 -17.11 2.36 2.39
CA GLN A 332 -18.42 1.88 1.95
C GLN A 332 -18.52 1.86 0.41
N LEU A 333 -17.48 1.33 -0.25
CA LEU A 333 -17.33 1.23 -1.71
C LEU A 333 -16.85 -0.17 -2.11
N PRO A 334 -17.17 -0.65 -3.32
CA PRO A 334 -17.91 0.02 -4.39
C PRO A 334 -19.42 0.04 -4.16
N VAL A 335 -20.11 1.04 -4.73
CA VAL A 335 -21.58 1.15 -4.71
C VAL A 335 -22.11 1.43 -6.10
N VAL A 336 -23.38 1.11 -6.31
CA VAL A 336 -24.11 1.47 -7.52
C VAL A 336 -25.19 2.47 -7.14
N GLU A 337 -25.26 3.56 -7.89
CA GLU A 337 -26.35 4.54 -7.80
C GLU A 337 -27.21 4.46 -9.05
N VAL A 338 -28.53 4.60 -8.86
CA VAL A 338 -29.51 4.58 -9.95
C VAL A 338 -29.91 6.02 -10.25
N GLU A 339 -29.58 6.49 -11.44
CA GLU A 339 -29.94 7.81 -11.93
C GLU A 339 -31.38 7.84 -12.49
N SER A 340 -31.87 9.06 -12.73
CA SER A 340 -33.14 9.31 -13.42
C SER A 340 -33.17 8.60 -14.78
N GLY A 341 -34.18 7.76 -14.98
CA GLY A 341 -34.32 6.90 -16.17
C GLY A 341 -33.71 5.49 -16.02
N GLY A 342 -33.36 5.06 -14.80
CA GLY A 342 -32.94 3.68 -14.51
C GLY A 342 -31.52 3.34 -14.96
N ARG A 343 -30.69 4.35 -15.29
CA ARG A 343 -29.28 4.16 -15.62
C ARG A 343 -28.47 3.94 -14.36
N TRP A 344 -27.56 2.98 -14.37
CA TRP A 344 -26.74 2.66 -13.21
C TRP A 344 -25.34 3.22 -13.38
N THR A 345 -24.84 3.86 -12.32
CA THR A 345 -23.48 4.36 -12.24
C THR A 345 -22.74 3.65 -11.12
N LEU A 346 -21.62 3.02 -11.46
CA LEU A 346 -20.75 2.34 -10.51
C LEU A 346 -19.71 3.32 -9.96
N HIS A 347 -19.67 3.46 -8.64
CA HIS A 347 -18.67 4.25 -7.94
C HIS A 347 -17.62 3.34 -7.35
N VAL A 348 -16.35 3.57 -7.71
CA VAL A 348 -15.21 2.79 -7.22
C VAL A 348 -14.12 3.70 -6.65
N CYS A 349 -13.28 3.15 -5.78
CA CYS A 349 -12.12 3.84 -5.23
C CYS A 349 -10.81 3.17 -5.67
N GLY A 350 -10.00 3.90 -6.43
CA GLY A 350 -8.75 3.43 -7.01
C GLY A 350 -7.51 3.84 -6.21
N LYS A 351 -6.34 3.64 -6.84
CA LYS A 351 -5.02 3.97 -6.27
C LYS A 351 -4.98 5.43 -5.79
N GLY A 352 -4.55 5.62 -4.55
CA GLY A 352 -4.44 6.95 -3.92
C GLY A 352 -5.77 7.46 -3.34
N ARG A 353 -6.72 6.57 -3.04
CA ARG A 353 -8.07 6.88 -2.54
C ARG A 353 -8.87 7.80 -3.47
N LYS A 354 -8.58 7.75 -4.77
CA LYS A 354 -9.30 8.55 -5.78
C LYS A 354 -10.56 7.80 -6.21
N THR A 355 -11.71 8.42 -6.03
CA THR A 355 -12.98 7.91 -6.51
C THR A 355 -13.19 8.23 -7.99
N ARG A 356 -13.96 7.37 -8.67
CA ARG A 356 -14.44 7.63 -10.03
C ARG A 356 -15.78 6.96 -10.25
N ALA A 357 -16.61 7.59 -11.07
CA ALA A 357 -17.91 7.10 -11.50
C ALA A 357 -17.79 6.45 -12.88
N ILE A 358 -18.47 5.33 -13.08
CA ILE A 358 -18.44 4.55 -14.31
C ILE A 358 -19.88 4.22 -14.70
N PRO A 359 -20.43 4.87 -15.75
CA PRO A 359 -21.75 4.51 -16.28
C PRO A 359 -21.73 3.07 -16.77
N LEU A 360 -22.68 2.26 -16.30
CA LEU A 360 -22.79 0.86 -16.69
C LEU A 360 -23.71 0.71 -17.91
N PRO A 361 -23.30 -0.07 -18.93
CA PRO A 361 -24.19 -0.35 -20.06
C PRO A 361 -25.35 -1.24 -19.63
N HIS A 362 -26.47 -1.15 -20.37
CA HIS A 362 -27.70 -1.90 -20.07
C HIS A 362 -27.46 -3.41 -19.93
N SER A 363 -26.60 -4.00 -20.75
CA SER A 363 -26.23 -5.43 -20.64
C SER A 363 -25.59 -5.79 -19.30
N CYS A 364 -24.77 -4.89 -18.72
CA CYS A 364 -24.18 -5.09 -17.41
C CYS A 364 -25.24 -4.95 -16.30
N VAL A 365 -26.13 -3.96 -16.43
CA VAL A 365 -27.23 -3.74 -15.48
C VAL A 365 -28.15 -4.94 -15.39
N ALA A 366 -28.58 -5.50 -16.53
CA ALA A 366 -29.46 -6.67 -16.56
C ALA A 366 -28.86 -7.87 -15.81
N MET A 367 -27.55 -8.11 -15.95
CA MET A 367 -26.88 -9.21 -15.24
C MET A 367 -26.75 -8.96 -13.74
N LEU A 368 -26.52 -7.70 -13.33
CA LEU A 368 -26.49 -7.34 -11.91
C LEU A 368 -27.86 -7.44 -11.26
N GLN A 369 -28.91 -7.04 -11.96
CA GLN A 369 -30.31 -7.17 -11.52
C GLN A 369 -30.68 -8.64 -11.28
N ALA A 370 -30.38 -9.53 -12.23
CA ALA A 370 -30.61 -10.96 -12.07
C ALA A 370 -29.85 -11.56 -10.88
N TYR A 371 -28.58 -11.17 -10.70
CA TYR A 371 -27.79 -11.59 -9.56
C TYR A 371 -28.36 -11.11 -8.22
N ARG A 372 -28.81 -9.85 -8.15
CA ARG A 372 -29.43 -9.29 -6.94
C ARG A 372 -30.70 -10.01 -6.56
N GLN A 373 -31.57 -10.28 -7.54
CA GLN A 373 -32.83 -10.99 -7.31
C GLN A 373 -32.60 -12.40 -6.73
N LEU A 374 -31.67 -13.16 -7.31
CA LEU A 374 -31.30 -14.50 -6.81
C LEU A 374 -30.70 -14.48 -5.40
N ARG A 375 -30.23 -13.32 -4.95
CA ARG A 375 -29.68 -13.10 -3.61
C ARG A 375 -30.71 -12.58 -2.61
N GLY A 376 -31.96 -12.41 -3.04
CA GLY A 376 -33.03 -11.83 -2.21
C GLY A 376 -32.86 -10.33 -1.99
N LEU A 377 -32.08 -9.63 -2.82
CA LEU A 377 -31.95 -8.18 -2.79
C LEU A 377 -32.93 -7.52 -3.75
N PRO A 378 -33.37 -6.27 -3.49
CA PRO A 378 -34.14 -5.50 -4.44
C PRO A 378 -33.43 -5.41 -5.80
N VAL A 379 -34.19 -5.61 -6.89
CA VAL A 379 -33.66 -5.59 -8.27
C VAL A 379 -32.96 -4.26 -8.56
N GLN A 380 -33.55 -3.16 -8.11
CA GLN A 380 -32.94 -1.83 -8.13
C GLN A 380 -32.29 -1.56 -6.77
N PRO A 381 -31.03 -1.10 -6.72
CA PRO A 381 -30.42 -0.58 -5.50
C PRO A 381 -31.28 0.53 -4.89
N GLU A 382 -31.46 0.47 -3.58
CA GLU A 382 -32.13 1.54 -2.86
C GLU A 382 -31.25 2.79 -2.79
N ALA A 383 -31.87 3.96 -2.66
CA ALA A 383 -31.14 5.20 -2.50
C ALA A 383 -30.29 5.16 -1.23
N GLY A 384 -28.97 5.36 -1.38
CA GLY A 384 -28.04 5.29 -0.25
C GLY A 384 -27.67 3.88 0.21
N GLU A 385 -28.03 2.83 -0.54
CA GLU A 385 -27.64 1.44 -0.23
C GLU A 385 -26.10 1.33 -0.06
N ARG A 386 -25.66 0.70 1.04
CA ARG A 386 -24.25 0.46 1.36
C ARG A 386 -24.03 -1.02 1.67
N VAL A 387 -24.07 -1.84 0.63
CA VAL A 387 -23.78 -3.27 0.71
C VAL A 387 -22.74 -3.65 -0.33
N ALA A 388 -22.00 -4.73 -0.05
CA ALA A 388 -21.03 -5.25 -1.00
C ALA A 388 -21.70 -5.60 -2.34
N LEU A 389 -21.14 -5.12 -3.45
CA LEU A 389 -21.71 -5.40 -4.77
C LEU A 389 -21.66 -6.90 -5.13
N ILE A 390 -20.57 -7.58 -4.78
CA ILE A 390 -20.32 -9.00 -5.06
C ILE A 390 -20.05 -9.73 -3.75
N HIS A 391 -20.81 -10.79 -3.48
CA HIS A 391 -20.74 -11.46 -2.18
C HIS A 391 -20.09 -12.84 -2.24
N GLY A 392 -19.49 -13.23 -1.11
CA GLY A 392 -19.04 -14.60 -0.87
C GLY A 392 -20.21 -15.56 -0.64
N LEU A 393 -19.96 -16.87 -0.80
CA LEU A 393 -20.99 -17.90 -0.57
C LEU A 393 -21.45 -17.98 0.89
N LYS A 394 -20.57 -17.61 1.84
CA LYS A 394 -20.85 -17.60 3.27
C LYS A 394 -21.36 -16.23 3.75
N GLY A 395 -21.78 -15.35 2.84
CA GLY A 395 -22.06 -13.94 3.12
C GLY A 395 -20.82 -13.05 3.07
N GLY A 396 -21.01 -11.76 3.34
CA GLY A 396 -19.97 -10.73 3.23
C GLY A 396 -19.48 -10.51 1.80
N SER A 397 -18.48 -9.64 1.62
CA SER A 397 -17.90 -9.35 0.30
C SER A 397 -16.97 -10.44 -0.18
N LEU A 398 -17.05 -10.76 -1.48
CA LEU A 398 -16.03 -11.56 -2.14
C LEU A 398 -14.72 -10.78 -2.18
N GLN A 399 -13.61 -11.46 -1.86
CA GLN A 399 -12.28 -10.86 -1.77
C GLN A 399 -11.53 -10.94 -3.10
N SER A 400 -10.39 -10.23 -3.20
CA SER A 400 -9.58 -10.15 -4.44
C SER A 400 -9.23 -11.52 -5.04
N SER A 401 -8.91 -12.52 -4.22
CA SER A 401 -8.61 -13.88 -4.69
C SER A 401 -9.82 -14.52 -5.34
N GLY A 402 -10.98 -14.50 -4.68
CA GLY A 402 -12.21 -15.06 -5.24
C GLY A 402 -12.65 -14.38 -6.53
N LEU A 403 -12.55 -13.05 -6.62
CA LEU A 403 -12.81 -12.32 -7.87
C LEU A 403 -11.84 -12.73 -8.99
N TYR A 404 -10.56 -12.93 -8.65
CA TYR A 404 -9.55 -13.39 -9.59
C TYR A 404 -9.85 -14.81 -10.09
N ASP A 405 -10.23 -15.71 -9.18
CA ASP A 405 -10.52 -17.11 -9.47
C ASP A 405 -11.75 -17.26 -10.36
N GLU A 406 -12.81 -16.49 -10.13
CA GLU A 406 -14.01 -16.50 -10.99
C GLU A 406 -13.69 -16.09 -12.43
N VAL A 407 -12.87 -15.05 -12.61
CA VAL A 407 -12.44 -14.63 -13.95
C VAL A 407 -11.48 -15.66 -14.58
N LYS A 408 -10.59 -16.26 -13.80
CA LYS A 408 -9.69 -17.31 -14.28
C LYS A 408 -10.46 -18.56 -14.71
N ALA A 409 -11.53 -18.92 -14.02
CA ALA A 409 -12.39 -20.04 -14.38
C ALA A 409 -13.01 -19.83 -15.77
N ILE A 410 -13.49 -18.62 -16.08
CA ILE A 410 -14.03 -18.27 -17.41
C ILE A 410 -12.94 -18.42 -18.48
N PHE A 411 -11.75 -17.87 -18.26
CA PHE A 411 -10.64 -18.03 -19.22
C PHE A 411 -10.25 -19.49 -19.43
N ALA A 412 -10.27 -20.31 -18.38
CA ALA A 412 -9.98 -21.73 -18.49
C ALA A 412 -11.04 -22.48 -19.30
N ALA A 413 -12.32 -22.19 -19.05
CA ALA A 413 -13.43 -22.79 -19.79
C ALA A 413 -13.39 -22.42 -21.29
N ALA A 414 -13.18 -21.13 -21.59
CA ALA A 414 -13.03 -20.67 -22.97
C ALA A 414 -11.80 -21.28 -23.66
N ALA A 415 -10.69 -21.45 -22.93
CA ALA A 415 -9.51 -22.10 -23.46
C ALA A 415 -9.76 -23.59 -23.76
N ALA A 416 -10.50 -24.30 -22.91
CA ALA A 416 -10.86 -25.70 -23.14
C ALA A 416 -11.76 -25.85 -24.38
N ALA A 417 -12.75 -24.97 -24.55
CA ALA A 417 -13.62 -24.97 -25.72
C ALA A 417 -12.86 -24.72 -27.05
N LEU A 418 -11.76 -23.95 -27.00
CA LEU A 418 -10.92 -23.62 -28.17
C LEU A 418 -9.77 -24.61 -28.40
N GLU A 419 -9.50 -25.54 -27.47
CA GLU A 419 -8.37 -26.47 -27.55
C GLU A 419 -8.29 -27.28 -28.86
N PRO A 420 -9.41 -27.71 -29.46
CA PRO A 420 -9.37 -28.42 -30.74
C PRO A 420 -9.08 -27.54 -31.96
N THR A 421 -9.27 -26.22 -31.87
CA THR A 421 -9.36 -25.34 -33.07
C THR A 421 -8.37 -24.18 -33.09
N ASP A 422 -7.95 -23.65 -31.94
CA ASP A 422 -7.02 -22.50 -31.86
C ASP A 422 -6.05 -22.62 -30.66
N PRO A 423 -4.95 -23.39 -30.81
CA PRO A 423 -3.93 -23.53 -29.77
C PRO A 423 -3.28 -22.20 -29.35
N GLY A 424 -3.24 -21.20 -30.24
CA GLY A 424 -2.66 -19.88 -29.97
C GLY A 424 -3.51 -19.09 -28.96
N SER A 425 -4.84 -19.13 -29.14
CA SER A 425 -5.76 -18.53 -28.18
C SER A 425 -5.79 -19.27 -26.85
N VAL A 426 -5.66 -20.60 -26.84
CA VAL A 426 -5.56 -21.39 -25.60
C VAL A 426 -4.39 -20.94 -24.73
N ALA A 427 -3.19 -20.83 -25.30
CA ALA A 427 -2.00 -20.39 -24.55
C ALA A 427 -2.16 -18.96 -24.00
N THR A 428 -2.83 -18.09 -24.76
CA THR A 428 -3.11 -16.70 -24.37
C THR A 428 -4.09 -16.63 -23.21
N LEU A 429 -5.23 -17.32 -23.31
CA LEU A 429 -6.28 -17.35 -22.29
C LEU A 429 -5.80 -18.00 -20.99
N ARG A 430 -5.02 -19.09 -21.06
CA ARG A 430 -4.41 -19.72 -19.88
C ARG A 430 -3.51 -18.75 -19.10
N ARG A 431 -2.83 -17.82 -19.78
CA ARG A 431 -1.98 -16.77 -19.17
C ARG A 431 -2.72 -15.49 -18.79
N ALA A 432 -3.93 -15.29 -19.30
CA ALA A 432 -4.71 -14.09 -19.06
C ALA A 432 -5.06 -13.93 -17.57
N SER A 433 -5.29 -12.68 -17.16
CA SER A 433 -5.66 -12.28 -15.80
C SER A 433 -6.71 -11.16 -15.87
N PRO A 434 -7.42 -10.84 -14.79
CA PRO A 434 -8.46 -9.80 -14.80
C PRO A 434 -7.97 -8.44 -15.34
N HIS A 435 -6.69 -8.11 -15.16
CA HIS A 435 -6.12 -6.88 -15.70
C HIS A 435 -6.12 -6.80 -17.24
N TRP A 436 -6.12 -7.94 -17.94
CA TRP A 436 -6.21 -7.99 -19.41
C TRP A 436 -7.58 -7.52 -19.90
N LEU A 437 -8.66 -7.77 -19.15
CA LEU A 437 -10.00 -7.25 -19.48
C LEU A 437 -10.04 -5.73 -19.40
N ARG A 438 -9.31 -5.13 -18.46
CA ARG A 438 -9.16 -3.67 -18.40
C ARG A 438 -8.37 -3.14 -19.60
N HIS A 439 -7.34 -3.85 -20.06
CA HIS A 439 -6.63 -3.50 -21.30
C HIS A 439 -7.56 -3.62 -22.52
N ALA A 440 -8.39 -4.66 -22.59
CA ALA A 440 -9.40 -4.83 -23.63
C ALA A 440 -10.42 -3.68 -23.61
N TYR A 441 -10.97 -3.33 -22.44
CA TYR A 441 -11.87 -2.18 -22.29
C TYR A 441 -11.22 -0.87 -22.76
N ALA A 442 -9.97 -0.61 -22.36
CA ALA A 442 -9.23 0.56 -22.82
C ALA A 442 -9.00 0.58 -24.34
N ARG A 443 -8.65 -0.56 -24.94
CA ARG A 443 -8.55 -0.70 -26.39
C ARG A 443 -9.90 -0.45 -27.07
N THR A 444 -10.98 -1.01 -26.55
CA THR A 444 -12.32 -0.80 -27.11
C THR A 444 -12.71 0.67 -27.09
N LEU A 445 -12.48 1.39 -25.99
CA LEU A 445 -12.75 2.83 -25.94
C LEU A 445 -11.87 3.60 -26.93
N VAL A 446 -10.55 3.42 -26.89
CA VAL A 446 -9.60 4.30 -27.59
C VAL A 446 -9.43 3.94 -29.07
N VAL A 447 -9.36 2.65 -29.38
CA VAL A 447 -9.06 2.15 -30.73
C VAL A 447 -10.37 1.83 -31.46
N ASP A 448 -11.19 0.95 -30.90
CA ASP A 448 -12.33 0.39 -31.63
C ASP A 448 -13.50 1.40 -31.72
N ARG A 449 -13.68 2.23 -30.68
CA ARG A 449 -14.77 3.23 -30.59
C ARG A 449 -14.30 4.68 -30.69
N GLN A 450 -12.99 4.92 -30.81
CA GLN A 450 -12.39 6.25 -31.01
C GLN A 450 -12.87 7.30 -29.99
N VAL A 451 -13.15 6.88 -28.76
CA VAL A 451 -13.59 7.75 -27.66
C VAL A 451 -12.50 8.78 -27.37
N PRO A 452 -12.85 10.09 -27.24
CA PRO A 452 -11.88 11.12 -26.93
C PRO A 452 -11.00 10.76 -25.72
N LEU A 453 -9.69 10.95 -25.85
CA LEU A 453 -8.71 10.53 -24.82
C LEU A 453 -9.03 11.06 -23.41
N PRO A 454 -9.51 12.31 -23.21
CA PRO A 454 -9.91 12.78 -21.88
C PRO A 454 -11.07 11.98 -21.28
N ALA A 455 -12.08 11.63 -22.08
CA ALA A 455 -13.22 10.82 -21.64
C ALA A 455 -12.78 9.38 -21.31
N ALA A 456 -11.97 8.77 -22.18
CA ALA A 456 -11.40 7.45 -21.92
C ALA A 456 -10.50 7.45 -20.66
N GLN A 457 -9.72 8.53 -20.43
CA GLN A 457 -8.90 8.69 -19.23
C GLN A 457 -9.76 8.74 -17.96
N ALA A 458 -10.87 9.48 -17.97
CA ALA A 458 -11.79 9.56 -16.85
C ALA A 458 -12.44 8.20 -16.57
N LEU A 459 -12.97 7.54 -17.61
CA LEU A 459 -13.56 6.20 -17.54
C LEU A 459 -12.57 5.10 -17.16
N LEU A 460 -11.26 5.32 -17.30
CA LEU A 460 -10.22 4.41 -16.81
C LEU A 460 -9.69 4.86 -15.43
N GLY A 461 -9.85 6.11 -15.02
CA GLY A 461 -9.20 6.64 -13.81
C GLY A 461 -7.68 6.59 -13.92
N HIS A 462 -7.12 7.03 -15.04
CA HIS A 462 -5.69 7.22 -15.22
C HIS A 462 -5.27 8.62 -14.76
N VAL A 463 -4.16 8.69 -14.01
CA VAL A 463 -3.61 9.98 -13.53
C VAL A 463 -2.98 10.76 -14.69
N SER A 464 -2.37 10.08 -15.64
CA SER A 464 -1.73 10.69 -16.80
C SER A 464 -2.44 10.28 -18.08
N ILE A 465 -2.74 11.25 -18.94
CA ILE A 465 -3.28 11.01 -20.28
C ILE A 465 -2.33 10.17 -21.14
N GLN A 466 -1.01 10.23 -20.90
CA GLN A 466 -0.03 9.42 -21.62
C GLN A 466 -0.25 7.92 -21.42
N THR A 467 -0.78 7.50 -20.25
CA THR A 467 -1.13 6.10 -20.00
C THR A 467 -2.31 5.65 -20.88
N THR A 468 -3.24 6.55 -21.17
CA THR A 468 -4.37 6.31 -22.08
C THR A 468 -3.94 6.40 -23.54
N ALA A 469 -3.09 7.38 -23.88
CA ALA A 469 -2.54 7.56 -25.22
C ALA A 469 -1.71 6.36 -25.70
N GLY A 470 -1.12 5.56 -24.79
CA GLY A 470 -0.41 4.34 -25.17
C GLY A 470 -1.26 3.27 -25.88
N TYR A 471 -2.60 3.33 -25.76
CA TYR A 471 -3.49 2.47 -26.56
C TYR A 471 -3.72 3.01 -27.97
N ALA A 472 -3.56 4.31 -28.18
CA ALA A 472 -3.64 4.95 -29.49
C ALA A 472 -2.32 4.70 -30.23
N LYS A 473 -2.14 3.48 -30.75
CA LYS A 473 -1.16 3.23 -31.80
C LYS A 473 -1.86 3.47 -33.13
N THR A 474 -1.62 4.64 -33.70
CA THR A 474 -2.11 4.97 -35.03
C THR A 474 -1.02 4.61 -36.04
N ASP A 475 -1.32 3.68 -36.93
CA ASP A 475 -0.51 3.46 -38.13
C ASP A 475 -0.85 4.49 -39.22
N LEU A 476 -0.02 4.56 -40.27
CA LEU A 476 -0.18 5.56 -41.32
C LEU A 476 -1.51 5.40 -42.09
N SER A 477 -2.03 4.18 -42.22
CA SER A 477 -3.34 3.90 -42.83
C SER A 477 -4.49 4.47 -42.00
N GLN A 478 -4.44 4.32 -40.68
CA GLN A 478 -5.43 4.93 -39.78
C GLN A 478 -5.33 6.46 -39.79
N LEU A 479 -4.12 7.01 -39.84
CA LEU A 479 -3.93 8.47 -39.98
C LEU A 479 -4.57 8.99 -41.27
N ARG A 480 -4.37 8.31 -42.41
CA ARG A 480 -5.04 8.64 -43.66
C ARG A 480 -6.56 8.59 -43.52
N ALA A 481 -7.12 7.51 -42.98
CA ALA A 481 -8.57 7.40 -42.76
C ALA A 481 -9.13 8.47 -41.79
N PHE A 482 -8.33 8.99 -40.87
CA PHE A 482 -8.72 10.14 -40.04
C PHE A 482 -8.69 11.45 -40.82
N VAL A 483 -7.64 11.71 -41.58
CA VAL A 483 -7.52 12.90 -42.43
C VAL A 483 -8.63 12.91 -43.47
N ASP A 484 -8.85 11.81 -44.16
CA ASP A 484 -9.93 11.67 -45.14
C ASP A 484 -11.29 11.91 -44.46
N ARG A 485 -11.60 11.29 -43.32
CA ARG A 485 -12.89 11.57 -42.65
C ARG A 485 -13.02 13.00 -42.14
N ALA A 486 -11.92 13.68 -41.80
CA ALA A 486 -11.95 15.03 -41.27
C ALA A 486 -12.07 16.10 -42.36
N PHE A 487 -11.63 15.80 -43.59
CA PHE A 487 -11.54 16.77 -44.68
C PHE A 487 -12.18 16.31 -46.01
N SER A 488 -12.77 15.12 -46.09
CA SER A 488 -13.45 14.59 -47.29
C SER A 488 -14.96 14.82 -47.29
N GLY A 489 -15.44 15.91 -46.70
CA GLY A 489 -16.84 16.31 -46.78
C GLY A 489 -17.09 17.74 -46.29
N ASP A 490 -17.11 18.68 -47.24
CA ASP A 490 -18.32 19.47 -47.50
C ASP A 490 -19.24 18.63 -48.40
#